data_AF-A0A956BX68-F1
#
_entry.id   AF-A0A956BX68-F1
#
_cell.length_a   1.000
_cell.length_b   1.000
_cell.length_c   1.000
_cell.angle_alpha   90.00
_cell.angle_beta   90.00
_cell.angle_gamma   90.00
#
_symmetry.space_group_name_H-M   'P 1'
#
loop_
_entity.id
_entity.type
_entity.pdbx_description
1 polymer ?
#
loop_
_entity_poly.entity_id
_entity_poly.type
_entity_poly.pdbx_seq_one_letter_code
_entity_poly.pdbx_strand_id
1 'polypeptide(L)'
;ATGVVLENGDEIDAGTVVSGCDPHRTYLNFVGEKHLDGDFATQIKRFKMRGSSGKVNLAVDRLPEFSSRPGDGDHLYGDIAISPSTEYLERAFDQAKYGDFSDRPYLNVVIPSLVDPSVAPPGKHVISCFVQYAPYDIKEGASHWPERREAFGDAVVDTLAEYVPGLKESILHRQVLSPWDLEQEFGLTEGNIFHGELSLEQLLFLRPAAGFARYRTPIDRLWMCASGTHPGGGIMGASGELAARALLQSGEA
;
A
#
# COMPACT_ATOMS: atom_id res chain seq x y z
N ALA A 1 -5.22 -6.27 27.07
CA ALA A 1 -4.99 -4.86 26.74
C ALA A 1 -5.88 -4.01 27.63
N THR A 2 -5.38 -2.87 28.08
CA THR A 2 -6.07 -1.94 28.99
C THR A 2 -6.04 -0.49 28.50
N GLY A 3 -5.43 -0.23 27.35
CA GLY A 3 -5.20 1.11 26.84
C GLY A 3 -4.07 1.14 25.81
N VAL A 4 -3.67 2.36 25.44
CA VAL A 4 -2.52 2.64 24.58
C VAL A 4 -1.66 3.74 25.18
N VAL A 5 -0.36 3.70 24.90
CA VAL A 5 0.58 4.77 25.26
C VAL A 5 1.00 5.48 23.99
N LEU A 6 0.87 6.79 23.96
CA LEU A 6 1.27 7.64 22.84
C LEU A 6 2.78 7.93 22.88
N GLU A 7 3.34 8.40 21.77
CA GLU A 7 4.77 8.72 21.67
C GLU A 7 5.22 9.79 22.69
N ASN A 8 4.33 10.73 23.05
CA ASN A 8 4.60 11.75 24.06
C ASN A 8 4.51 11.23 25.52
N GLY A 9 4.17 9.95 25.70
CA GLY A 9 4.02 9.31 27.01
C GLY A 9 2.61 9.39 27.61
N ASP A 10 1.65 10.05 26.93
CA ASP A 10 0.26 10.07 27.40
C ASP A 10 -0.35 8.67 27.34
N GLU A 11 -1.09 8.31 28.38
CA GLU A 11 -1.79 7.03 28.48
C GLU A 11 -3.29 7.24 28.24
N ILE A 12 -3.86 6.43 27.36
CA ILE A 12 -5.29 6.39 27.08
C ILE A 12 -5.83 5.05 27.54
N ASP A 13 -6.55 5.04 28.65
CA ASP A 13 -7.24 3.85 29.15
C ASP A 13 -8.38 3.44 28.22
N ALA A 14 -8.49 2.13 27.98
CA ALA A 14 -9.55 1.55 27.15
C ALA A 14 -9.98 0.20 27.71
N GLY A 15 -11.29 -0.04 27.69
CA GLY A 15 -11.82 -1.38 27.94
C GLY A 15 -11.33 -2.35 26.86
N THR A 16 -11.35 -1.95 25.60
CA THR A 16 -10.94 -2.80 24.49
C THR A 16 -10.16 -1.98 23.48
N VAL A 17 -9.10 -2.58 22.93
CA VAL A 17 -8.25 -1.98 21.89
C VAL A 17 -8.50 -2.71 20.57
N VAL A 18 -8.80 -1.96 19.52
CA VAL A 18 -8.99 -2.48 18.17
C VAL A 18 -7.92 -1.87 17.26
N SER A 19 -6.93 -2.66 16.86
CA SER A 19 -5.83 -2.20 16.01
C SER A 19 -6.20 -2.29 14.53
N GLY A 20 -6.09 -1.14 13.85
CA GLY A 20 -6.12 -1.04 12.40
C GLY A 20 -4.73 -1.09 11.75
N CYS A 21 -3.66 -1.21 12.53
CA CYS A 21 -2.28 -1.27 12.00
C CYS A 21 -1.97 -2.66 11.42
N ASP A 22 -0.87 -2.79 10.69
CA ASP A 22 -0.41 -4.10 10.23
C ASP A 22 0.00 -5.02 11.40
N PRO A 23 0.04 -6.34 11.17
CA PRO A 23 0.45 -7.32 12.17
C PRO A 23 1.84 -7.10 12.78
N HIS A 24 2.84 -6.68 12.00
CA HIS A 24 4.19 -6.46 12.53
C HIS A 24 4.20 -5.28 13.50
N ARG A 25 3.60 -4.14 13.14
CA ARG A 25 3.53 -2.99 14.04
C ARG A 25 2.72 -3.28 15.27
N THR A 26 1.57 -3.92 15.13
CA THR A 26 0.72 -4.23 16.29
C THR A 26 1.42 -5.16 17.27
N TYR A 27 1.95 -6.29 16.80
CA TYR A 27 2.44 -7.34 17.69
C TYR A 27 3.92 -7.19 18.06
N LEU A 28 4.79 -6.84 17.10
CA LEU A 28 6.23 -6.79 17.34
C LEU A 28 6.70 -5.43 17.85
N ASN A 29 6.04 -4.34 17.45
CA ASN A 29 6.40 -2.99 17.88
C ASN A 29 5.58 -2.52 19.10
N PHE A 30 4.26 -2.35 18.94
CA PHE A 30 3.43 -1.75 20.00
C PHE A 30 3.24 -2.66 21.20
N VAL A 31 2.91 -3.93 20.98
CA VAL A 31 2.84 -4.93 22.05
C VAL A 31 4.24 -5.33 22.51
N GLY A 32 5.14 -5.62 21.56
CA GLY A 32 6.49 -6.09 21.82
C GLY A 32 6.58 -7.62 21.97
N GLU A 33 7.54 -8.23 21.28
CA GLU A 33 7.70 -9.70 21.20
C GLU A 33 7.74 -10.39 22.58
N LYS A 34 8.33 -9.76 23.59
CA LYS A 34 8.43 -10.32 24.96
C LYS A 34 7.08 -10.56 25.65
N HIS A 35 5.99 -9.99 25.13
CA HIS A 35 4.64 -10.15 25.66
C HIS A 35 3.80 -11.15 24.86
N LEU A 36 4.39 -11.80 23.85
CA LEU A 36 3.74 -12.77 23.00
C LEU A 36 4.14 -14.20 23.40
N ASP A 37 3.24 -15.13 23.16
CA ASP A 37 3.61 -16.55 23.12
C ASP A 37 4.65 -16.80 22.01
N GLY A 38 5.60 -17.70 22.26
CA GLY A 38 6.74 -17.94 21.36
C GLY A 38 6.33 -18.46 19.98
N ASP A 39 5.31 -19.32 19.90
CA ASP A 39 4.83 -19.86 18.64
C ASP A 39 4.09 -18.78 17.85
N PHE A 40 3.28 -17.96 18.53
CA PHE A 40 2.59 -16.84 17.91
C PHE A 40 3.58 -15.78 17.39
N ALA A 41 4.55 -15.37 18.20
CA ALA A 41 5.60 -14.45 17.78
C ALA A 41 6.36 -14.97 16.56
N THR A 42 6.65 -16.28 16.52
CA THR A 42 7.30 -16.91 15.37
C THR A 42 6.44 -16.88 14.11
N GLN A 43 5.12 -17.11 14.23
CA GLN A 43 4.19 -16.99 13.11
C GLN A 43 4.14 -15.55 12.57
N ILE A 44 4.02 -14.56 13.47
CA ILE A 44 3.99 -13.16 13.06
C ILE A 44 5.30 -12.75 12.39
N LYS A 45 6.48 -13.12 12.92
CA LYS A 45 7.77 -12.82 12.26
C LYS A 45 7.93 -13.47 10.87
N ARG A 46 7.23 -14.57 10.61
CA ARG A 46 7.25 -15.27 9.30
C ARG A 46 6.21 -14.74 8.32
N PHE A 47 5.25 -13.96 8.80
CA PHE A 47 4.22 -13.35 7.97
C PHE A 47 4.87 -12.31 7.05
N LYS A 48 4.77 -12.50 5.73
CA LYS A 48 5.52 -11.69 4.78
C LYS A 48 4.79 -10.39 4.52
N MET A 49 5.48 -9.27 4.74
CA MET A 49 4.99 -7.94 4.32
C MET A 49 5.35 -7.68 2.86
N ARG A 50 6.64 -7.60 2.52
CA ARG A 50 7.22 -7.52 1.17
C ARG A 50 6.40 -6.67 0.20
N GLY A 51 6.29 -5.39 0.48
CA GLY A 51 5.69 -4.43 -0.46
C GLY A 51 6.53 -4.32 -1.73
N SER A 52 5.83 -4.17 -2.85
CA SER A 52 6.42 -4.15 -4.19
C SER A 52 5.87 -3.01 -5.06
N SER A 53 5.18 -2.04 -4.44
CA SER A 53 4.45 -1.00 -5.13
C SER A 53 4.88 0.39 -4.69
N GLY A 54 4.99 1.30 -5.65
CA GLY A 54 5.19 2.73 -5.42
C GLY A 54 4.02 3.55 -5.94
N LYS A 55 4.04 4.84 -5.64
CA LYS A 55 3.05 5.80 -6.15
C LYS A 55 3.75 7.02 -6.73
N VAL A 56 3.33 7.45 -7.91
CA VAL A 56 3.77 8.70 -8.53
C VAL A 56 2.55 9.54 -8.84
N ASN A 57 2.43 10.70 -8.20
CA ASN A 57 1.37 11.66 -8.47
C ASN A 57 1.93 12.83 -9.28
N LEU A 58 1.24 13.21 -10.35
CA LEU A 58 1.60 14.32 -11.22
C LEU A 58 0.48 15.37 -11.18
N ALA A 59 0.83 16.60 -10.83
CA ALA A 59 -0.03 17.74 -11.10
C ALA A 59 0.26 18.22 -12.51
N VAL A 60 -0.76 18.25 -13.38
CA VAL A 60 -0.61 18.61 -14.80
C VAL A 60 -1.47 19.80 -15.17
N ASP A 61 -1.00 20.56 -16.16
CA ASP A 61 -1.64 21.79 -16.61
C ASP A 61 -2.79 21.62 -17.62
N ARG A 62 -2.98 20.39 -18.11
CA ARG A 62 -3.99 19.95 -19.07
C ARG A 62 -4.20 18.43 -18.95
N LEU A 63 -5.30 17.91 -19.51
CA LEU A 63 -5.54 16.47 -19.57
C LEU A 63 -4.48 15.76 -20.44
N PRO A 64 -4.13 14.51 -20.13
CA PRO A 64 -3.28 13.70 -21.00
C PRO A 64 -4.02 13.34 -22.29
N GLU A 65 -3.33 13.45 -23.43
CA GLU A 65 -3.84 13.00 -24.72
C GLU A 65 -3.14 11.69 -25.09
N PHE A 66 -3.86 10.57 -25.04
CA PHE A 66 -3.28 9.26 -25.32
C PHE A 66 -3.22 8.99 -26.82
N SER A 67 -2.04 8.61 -27.34
CA SER A 67 -1.82 8.33 -28.77
C SER A 67 -2.76 7.26 -29.33
N SER A 68 -3.14 6.27 -28.52
CA SER A 68 -4.01 5.16 -28.93
C SER A 68 -5.49 5.54 -28.99
N ARG A 69 -5.89 6.59 -28.27
CA ARG A 69 -7.27 7.07 -28.21
C ARG A 69 -7.28 8.57 -27.84
N PRO A 70 -7.05 9.47 -28.82
CA PRO A 70 -7.00 10.91 -28.56
C PRO A 70 -8.35 11.51 -28.17
N GLY A 71 -8.30 12.66 -27.50
CA GLY A 71 -9.45 13.48 -27.12
C GLY A 71 -10.03 13.16 -25.73
N ASP A 72 -10.94 14.03 -25.28
CA ASP A 72 -11.60 13.89 -23.99
C ASP A 72 -12.74 12.86 -24.09
N GLY A 73 -12.67 11.77 -23.33
CA GLY A 73 -13.75 10.78 -23.30
C GLY A 73 -13.68 9.81 -22.15
N ASP A 74 -14.64 8.89 -22.08
CA ASP A 74 -14.87 7.96 -20.95
C ASP A 74 -13.64 7.14 -20.53
N HIS A 75 -12.70 6.91 -21.46
CA HIS A 75 -11.45 6.21 -21.18
C HIS A 75 -10.55 6.93 -20.16
N LEU A 76 -10.72 8.25 -19.96
CA LEU A 76 -10.00 9.03 -18.95
C LEU A 76 -10.63 8.92 -17.55
N TYR A 77 -11.89 8.52 -17.44
CA TYR A 77 -12.63 8.39 -16.18
C TYR A 77 -12.43 7.04 -15.49
N GLY A 78 -11.92 6.06 -16.22
CA GLY A 78 -11.68 4.71 -15.74
C GLY A 78 -10.25 4.46 -15.29
N ASP A 79 -9.94 3.18 -15.18
CA ASP A 79 -8.61 2.67 -14.92
C ASP A 79 -7.81 2.55 -16.23
N ILE A 80 -6.63 3.15 -16.27
CA ILE A 80 -5.73 3.12 -17.44
C ILE A 80 -4.51 2.29 -17.08
N ALA A 81 -4.35 1.14 -17.76
CA ALA A 81 -3.25 0.22 -17.52
C ALA A 81 -2.19 0.30 -18.63
N ILE A 82 -0.93 0.50 -18.25
CA ILE A 82 0.24 0.32 -19.11
C ILE A 82 0.83 -1.05 -18.83
N SER A 83 0.39 -2.03 -19.61
CA SER A 83 0.78 -3.45 -19.50
C SER A 83 0.69 -4.13 -20.88
N PRO A 84 1.53 -3.76 -21.86
CA PRO A 84 1.34 -4.10 -23.26
C PRO A 84 1.39 -5.61 -23.56
N SER A 85 2.08 -6.39 -22.74
CA SER A 85 2.14 -7.85 -22.88
C SER A 85 2.52 -8.53 -21.57
N THR A 86 2.32 -9.85 -21.49
CA THR A 86 2.82 -10.66 -20.37
C THR A 86 4.35 -10.58 -20.25
N GLU A 87 5.07 -10.66 -21.38
CA GLU A 87 6.54 -10.53 -21.41
C GLU A 87 7.01 -9.19 -20.83
N TYR A 88 6.27 -8.10 -21.06
CA TYR A 88 6.56 -6.81 -20.46
C TYR A 88 6.47 -6.87 -18.93
N LEU A 89 5.40 -7.49 -18.41
CA LEU A 89 5.19 -7.64 -16.96
C LEU A 89 6.25 -8.54 -16.32
N GLU A 90 6.62 -9.64 -16.98
CA GLU A 90 7.69 -10.53 -16.52
C GLU A 90 9.03 -9.81 -16.46
N ARG A 91 9.39 -9.06 -17.51
CA ARG A 91 10.63 -8.27 -17.53
C ARG A 91 10.63 -7.15 -16.47
N ALA A 92 9.47 -6.50 -16.25
CA ALA A 92 9.34 -5.52 -15.19
C ALA A 92 9.55 -6.14 -13.80
N PHE A 93 9.06 -7.37 -13.59
CA PHE A 93 9.27 -8.11 -12.35
C PHE A 93 10.72 -8.58 -12.16
N ASP A 94 11.42 -8.96 -13.23
CA ASP A 94 12.79 -9.48 -13.15
C ASP A 94 13.76 -8.51 -12.48
N GLN A 95 13.67 -7.20 -12.76
CA GLN A 95 14.49 -6.19 -12.08
C GLN A 95 14.18 -6.12 -10.57
N ALA A 96 12.90 -6.12 -10.20
CA ALA A 96 12.46 -6.11 -8.81
C ALA A 96 12.91 -7.34 -8.03
N LYS A 97 12.91 -8.50 -8.68
CA LYS A 97 13.43 -9.74 -8.10
C LYS A 97 14.90 -9.64 -7.70
N TYR A 98 15.71 -8.85 -8.41
CA TYR A 98 17.14 -8.63 -8.11
C TYR A 98 17.41 -7.35 -7.30
N GLY A 99 16.38 -6.76 -6.69
CA GLY A 99 16.51 -5.61 -5.80
C GLY A 99 16.64 -4.27 -6.54
N ASP A 100 16.06 -4.15 -7.74
CA ASP A 100 15.99 -2.87 -8.46
C ASP A 100 14.55 -2.55 -8.87
N PHE A 101 14.16 -1.27 -8.93
CA PHE A 101 12.84 -0.95 -9.49
C PHE A 101 12.84 -1.14 -11.00
N SER A 102 11.66 -1.34 -11.59
CA SER A 102 11.57 -1.51 -13.03
C SER A 102 11.84 -0.22 -13.80
N ASP A 103 12.70 -0.27 -14.82
CA ASP A 103 12.90 0.83 -15.77
C ASP A 103 11.70 1.07 -16.69
N ARG A 104 10.86 0.03 -16.86
CA ARG A 104 9.62 0.02 -17.63
C ARG A 104 8.51 -0.62 -16.80
N PRO A 105 8.02 0.08 -15.76
CA PRO A 105 7.08 -0.49 -14.81
C PRO A 105 5.68 -0.68 -15.41
N TYR A 106 4.95 -1.65 -14.86
CA TYR A 106 3.50 -1.65 -14.90
C TYR A 106 2.95 -0.38 -14.24
N LEU A 107 2.12 0.35 -14.99
CA LEU A 107 1.41 1.52 -14.48
C LEU A 107 -0.09 1.27 -14.44
N ASN A 108 -0.69 1.60 -13.33
CA ASN A 108 -2.12 1.72 -13.14
C ASN A 108 -2.44 3.19 -12.86
N VAL A 109 -3.10 3.85 -13.81
CA VAL A 109 -3.22 5.30 -13.87
C VAL A 109 -4.68 5.71 -13.78
N VAL A 110 -4.96 6.66 -12.89
CA VAL A 110 -6.29 7.28 -12.73
C VAL A 110 -6.17 8.80 -12.66
N ILE A 111 -7.21 9.51 -13.09
CA ILE A 111 -7.28 10.97 -13.11
C ILE A 111 -8.42 11.44 -12.20
N PRO A 112 -8.24 11.40 -10.86
CA PRO A 112 -9.34 11.63 -9.91
C PRO A 112 -10.04 12.98 -10.06
N SER A 113 -9.34 14.01 -10.55
CA SER A 113 -9.93 15.34 -10.79
C SER A 113 -11.07 15.36 -11.81
N LEU A 114 -11.23 14.32 -12.64
CA LEU A 114 -12.38 14.19 -13.54
C LEU A 114 -13.65 13.73 -12.81
N VAL A 115 -13.49 13.00 -11.71
CA VAL A 115 -14.62 12.51 -10.88
C VAL A 115 -14.92 13.49 -9.76
N ASP A 116 -13.87 14.01 -9.11
CA ASP A 116 -13.98 15.01 -8.04
C ASP A 116 -13.12 16.24 -8.40
N PRO A 117 -13.73 17.30 -8.97
CA PRO A 117 -13.01 18.52 -9.32
C PRO A 117 -12.36 19.25 -8.13
N SER A 118 -12.68 18.90 -6.88
CA SER A 118 -12.10 19.58 -5.71
C SER A 118 -10.64 19.21 -5.45
N VAL A 119 -10.16 18.10 -6.00
CA VAL A 119 -8.77 17.63 -5.79
C VAL A 119 -7.74 18.34 -6.67
N ALA A 120 -8.18 19.24 -7.56
CA ALA A 120 -7.29 20.03 -8.42
C ALA A 120 -7.84 21.45 -8.66
N PRO A 121 -6.98 22.47 -8.86
CA PRO A 121 -7.43 23.79 -9.29
C PRO A 121 -8.15 23.76 -10.66
N PRO A 122 -9.02 24.73 -10.98
CA PRO A 122 -9.71 24.80 -12.27
C PRO A 122 -8.73 24.76 -13.46
N GLY A 123 -9.00 23.87 -14.42
CA GLY A 123 -8.15 23.66 -15.59
C GLY A 123 -6.82 22.94 -15.31
N LYS A 124 -6.65 22.37 -14.11
CA LYS A 124 -5.52 21.51 -13.73
C LYS A 124 -6.06 20.14 -13.37
N HIS A 125 -5.18 19.13 -13.47
CA HIS A 125 -5.55 17.76 -13.18
C HIS A 125 -4.48 17.07 -12.34
N VAL A 126 -4.90 16.04 -11.61
CA VAL A 126 -4.00 15.13 -10.91
C VAL A 126 -4.03 13.81 -11.65
N ILE A 127 -2.86 13.33 -12.07
CA ILE A 127 -2.65 11.97 -12.57
C ILE A 127 -2.03 11.18 -11.41
N SER A 128 -2.70 10.13 -10.94
CA SER A 128 -2.21 9.24 -9.89
C SER A 128 -1.81 7.90 -10.49
N CYS A 129 -0.52 7.60 -10.46
CA CYS A 129 0.04 6.34 -10.94
C CYS A 129 0.33 5.43 -9.75
N PHE A 130 -0.35 4.29 -9.68
CA PHE A 130 0.07 3.14 -8.89
C PHE A 130 1.03 2.30 -9.74
N VAL A 131 2.17 1.92 -9.16
CA VAL A 131 3.32 1.44 -9.94
C VAL A 131 3.79 0.09 -9.40
N GLN A 132 3.96 -0.87 -10.30
CA GLN A 132 4.72 -2.09 -10.03
C GLN A 132 5.81 -2.28 -11.10
N TYR A 133 7.02 -2.74 -10.79
CA TYR A 133 7.47 -3.25 -9.52
C TYR A 133 8.55 -2.34 -8.90
N ALA A 134 8.41 -2.06 -7.61
CA ALA A 134 9.35 -1.32 -6.78
C ALA A 134 9.51 -2.08 -5.45
N PRO A 135 10.55 -2.91 -5.27
CA PRO A 135 10.70 -3.72 -4.06
C PRO A 135 11.10 -2.85 -2.85
N TYR A 136 10.58 -3.12 -1.66
CA TYR A 136 11.01 -2.40 -0.45
C TYR A 136 12.52 -2.52 -0.21
N ASP A 137 13.03 -3.76 -0.23
CA ASP A 137 14.48 -4.02 -0.18
C ASP A 137 15.09 -3.92 -1.58
N ILE A 138 15.70 -2.77 -1.87
CA ILE A 138 16.61 -2.62 -3.01
C ILE A 138 18.00 -3.17 -2.68
N LYS A 139 18.84 -3.41 -3.70
CA LYS A 139 20.17 -4.02 -3.57
C LYS A 139 21.10 -3.28 -2.60
N GLU A 140 20.97 -1.96 -2.49
CA GLU A 140 21.71 -1.15 -1.53
C GLU A 140 21.11 -1.19 -0.11
N GLY A 141 19.89 -1.70 0.04
CA GLY A 141 19.09 -1.73 1.27
C GLY A 141 17.99 -0.66 1.28
N ALA A 142 16.88 -0.93 1.98
CA ALA A 142 15.67 -0.10 1.94
C ALA A 142 15.92 1.40 2.28
N SER A 143 16.85 1.69 3.18
CA SER A 143 17.19 3.07 3.56
C SER A 143 17.80 3.92 2.45
N HIS A 144 18.20 3.33 1.32
CA HIS A 144 18.74 4.04 0.16
C HIS A 144 17.66 4.49 -0.83
N TRP A 145 16.39 4.17 -0.57
CA TRP A 145 15.27 4.66 -1.38
C TRP A 145 15.25 6.18 -1.60
N PRO A 146 15.56 7.04 -0.61
CA PRO A 146 15.64 8.49 -0.83
C PRO A 146 16.58 8.89 -1.98
N GLU A 147 17.67 8.17 -2.20
CA GLU A 147 18.64 8.43 -3.28
C GLU A 147 18.14 7.92 -4.65
N ARG A 148 17.29 6.88 -4.64
CA ARG A 148 16.74 6.23 -5.83
C ARG A 148 15.37 6.79 -6.24
N ARG A 149 14.72 7.57 -5.37
CA ARG A 149 13.33 8.04 -5.49
C ARG A 149 13.08 8.79 -6.79
N GLU A 150 13.89 9.78 -7.11
CA GLU A 150 13.67 10.58 -8.31
C GLU A 150 13.89 9.77 -9.60
N ALA A 151 14.87 8.86 -9.61
CA ALA A 151 15.09 7.97 -10.74
C ALA A 151 13.92 7.00 -10.97
N PHE A 152 13.27 6.54 -9.89
CA PHE A 152 12.02 5.77 -9.98
C PHE A 152 10.88 6.63 -10.54
N GLY A 153 10.75 7.87 -10.09
CA GLY A 153 9.79 8.83 -10.64
C GLY A 153 10.01 9.12 -12.13
N ASP A 154 11.28 9.21 -12.55
CA ASP A 154 11.67 9.40 -13.95
C ASP A 154 11.26 8.19 -14.80
N ALA A 155 11.53 6.96 -14.35
CA ALA A 155 11.12 5.74 -15.07
C ALA A 155 9.60 5.67 -15.31
N VAL A 156 8.80 6.09 -14.33
CA VAL A 156 7.33 6.15 -14.43
C VAL A 156 6.89 7.21 -15.43
N VAL A 157 7.44 8.43 -15.34
CA VAL A 157 7.09 9.53 -16.25
C VAL A 157 7.54 9.20 -17.68
N ASP A 158 8.73 8.64 -17.86
CA ASP A 158 9.28 8.24 -19.14
C ASP A 158 8.40 7.16 -19.79
N THR A 159 8.02 6.14 -19.02
CA THR A 159 7.13 5.08 -19.49
C THR A 159 5.76 5.63 -19.89
N LEU A 160 5.17 6.52 -19.10
CA LEU A 160 3.86 7.11 -19.43
C LEU A 160 3.93 8.05 -20.64
N ALA A 161 5.03 8.80 -20.78
CA ALA A 161 5.26 9.74 -21.88
C ALA A 161 5.38 9.04 -23.25
N GLU A 162 5.72 7.75 -23.31
CA GLU A 162 5.66 6.95 -24.54
C GLU A 162 4.23 6.85 -25.10
N TYR A 163 3.21 6.94 -24.25
CA TYR A 163 1.80 6.82 -24.61
C TYR A 163 1.06 8.16 -24.63
N VAL A 164 1.61 9.17 -23.94
CA VAL A 164 1.04 10.52 -23.78
C VAL A 164 2.03 11.56 -24.31
N PRO A 165 2.00 11.88 -25.62
CA PRO A 165 2.84 12.92 -26.19
C PRO A 165 2.64 14.26 -25.45
N GLY A 166 3.75 14.95 -25.17
CA GLY A 166 3.69 16.24 -24.47
C GLY A 166 3.45 16.13 -22.96
N LEU A 167 3.48 14.93 -22.36
CA LEU A 167 3.26 14.75 -20.92
C LEU A 167 4.29 15.51 -20.08
N LYS A 168 5.57 15.40 -20.41
CA LYS A 168 6.64 15.99 -19.58
C LYS A 168 6.50 17.51 -19.47
N GLU A 169 6.04 18.13 -20.53
CA GLU A 169 5.79 19.57 -20.64
C GLU A 169 4.51 20.00 -19.92
N SER A 170 3.60 19.09 -19.57
CA SER A 170 2.40 19.42 -18.80
C SER A 170 2.60 19.33 -17.29
N ILE A 171 3.64 18.64 -16.83
CA ILE A 171 3.89 18.40 -15.40
C ILE A 171 4.31 19.72 -14.72
N LEU A 172 3.50 20.14 -13.75
CA LEU A 172 3.76 21.28 -12.87
C LEU A 172 4.49 20.85 -11.60
N HIS A 173 4.05 19.73 -11.02
CA HIS A 173 4.63 19.14 -9.82
C HIS A 173 4.57 17.62 -9.88
N ARG A 174 5.54 16.98 -9.22
CA ARG A 174 5.61 15.54 -9.06
C ARG A 174 5.79 15.20 -7.58
N GLN A 175 5.04 14.20 -7.12
CA GLN A 175 5.29 13.53 -5.85
C GLN A 175 5.60 12.07 -6.13
N VAL A 176 6.68 11.56 -5.56
CA VAL A 176 7.08 10.16 -5.65
C VAL A 176 7.09 9.56 -4.26
N LEU A 177 6.39 8.45 -4.08
CA LEU A 177 6.33 7.68 -2.85
C LEU A 177 6.82 6.26 -3.15
N SER A 178 8.03 5.94 -2.70
CA SER A 178 8.56 4.58 -2.73
C SER A 178 7.93 3.71 -1.63
N PRO A 179 8.06 2.38 -1.67
CA PRO A 179 7.64 1.53 -0.56
C PRO A 179 8.26 1.95 0.80
N TRP A 180 9.48 2.46 0.80
CA TRP A 180 10.11 2.99 2.00
C TRP A 180 9.42 4.26 2.51
N ASP A 181 9.06 5.18 1.61
CA ASP A 181 8.29 6.38 1.96
C ASP A 181 6.91 6.00 2.53
N LEU A 182 6.27 4.99 1.96
CA LEU A 182 4.99 4.47 2.45
C LEU A 182 5.09 3.94 3.89
N GLU A 183 6.22 3.32 4.24
CA GLU A 183 6.48 2.91 5.61
C GLU A 183 6.72 4.12 6.53
N GLN A 184 7.54 5.09 6.12
CA GLN A 184 7.87 6.22 6.99
C GLN A 184 6.68 7.16 7.22
N GLU A 185 5.89 7.44 6.19
CA GLU A 185 4.82 8.44 6.23
C GLU A 185 3.49 7.85 6.73
N PHE A 186 3.13 6.66 6.25
CA PHE A 186 1.85 6.03 6.57
C PHE A 186 1.99 4.85 7.51
N GLY A 187 3.22 4.43 7.79
CA GLY A 187 3.44 3.35 8.73
C GLY A 187 3.05 1.98 8.19
N LEU A 188 3.13 1.80 6.87
CA LEU A 188 2.89 0.53 6.19
C LEU A 188 4.19 -0.29 6.21
N THR A 189 4.31 -1.28 7.09
CA THR A 189 5.53 -2.10 7.15
C THR A 189 5.87 -2.72 5.79
N GLU A 190 7.13 -2.55 5.40
CA GLU A 190 7.73 -2.87 4.11
C GLU A 190 6.95 -2.27 2.92
N GLY A 191 6.22 -1.17 3.13
CA GLY A 191 5.42 -0.48 2.11
C GLY A 191 4.22 -1.27 1.58
N ASN A 192 3.78 -2.33 2.26
CA ASN A 192 2.69 -3.16 1.76
C ASN A 192 1.30 -2.61 2.15
N ILE A 193 0.59 -2.04 1.17
CA ILE A 193 -0.77 -1.48 1.33
C ILE A 193 -1.84 -2.51 1.73
N PHE A 194 -1.57 -3.81 1.57
CA PHE A 194 -2.45 -4.88 2.02
C PHE A 194 -2.13 -5.33 3.45
N HIS A 195 -1.12 -4.76 4.12
CA HIS A 195 -0.63 -5.19 5.45
C HIS A 195 -0.18 -6.66 5.45
N GLY A 196 0.50 -7.08 4.39
CA GLY A 196 0.98 -8.45 4.19
C GLY A 196 0.71 -8.96 2.79
N GLU A 197 1.62 -9.75 2.21
CA GLU A 197 1.45 -10.44 0.93
C GLU A 197 0.08 -11.14 0.85
N LEU A 198 -0.47 -11.19 -0.37
CA LEU A 198 -1.69 -11.92 -0.71
C LEU A 198 -1.33 -13.26 -1.36
N SER A 199 -0.46 -14.02 -0.69
CA SER A 199 -0.01 -15.34 -1.12
C SER A 199 -0.79 -16.45 -0.43
N LEU A 200 -0.91 -17.61 -1.09
CA LEU A 200 -1.76 -18.72 -0.62
C LEU A 200 -1.38 -19.19 0.80
N GLU A 201 -0.11 -19.10 1.17
CA GLU A 201 0.41 -19.49 2.48
C GLU A 201 0.01 -18.57 3.64
N GLN A 202 -0.51 -17.37 3.39
CA GLN A 202 -0.90 -16.40 4.44
C GLN A 202 -2.26 -15.74 4.21
N LEU A 203 -3.09 -16.32 3.35
CA LEU A 203 -4.45 -15.89 3.08
C LEU A 203 -5.49 -16.67 3.89
N LEU A 204 -6.74 -16.19 3.85
CA LEU A 204 -7.88 -16.83 4.50
C LEU A 204 -7.64 -17.05 6.00
N PHE A 205 -7.80 -18.28 6.47
CA PHE A 205 -7.66 -18.68 7.87
C PHE A 205 -6.20 -18.66 8.38
N LEU A 206 -5.23 -18.40 7.51
CA LEU A 206 -3.81 -18.22 7.86
C LEU A 206 -3.45 -16.75 8.12
N ARG A 207 -4.38 -15.81 7.90
CA ARG A 207 -4.13 -14.36 8.03
C ARG A 207 -4.65 -13.79 9.35
N PRO A 208 -3.82 -13.13 10.20
CA PRO A 208 -2.37 -12.96 10.08
C PRO A 208 -1.56 -14.17 10.58
N ALA A 209 -2.20 -15.07 11.33
CA ALA A 209 -1.60 -16.29 11.85
C ALA A 209 -2.68 -17.37 11.98
N ALA A 210 -2.28 -18.64 11.85
CA ALA A 210 -3.20 -19.76 11.98
C ALA A 210 -3.82 -19.78 13.40
N GLY A 211 -5.13 -19.93 13.48
CA GLY A 211 -5.89 -19.86 14.74
C GLY A 211 -6.31 -18.45 15.16
N PHE A 212 -5.76 -17.40 14.56
CA PHE A 212 -6.04 -16.00 14.89
C PHE A 212 -6.68 -15.20 13.74
N ALA A 213 -7.31 -15.90 12.78
CA ALA A 213 -7.95 -15.28 11.62
C ALA A 213 -9.36 -14.72 11.89
N ARG A 214 -9.86 -14.80 13.13
CA ARG A 214 -11.19 -14.30 13.54
C ARG A 214 -11.10 -13.02 14.37
N TYR A 215 -10.17 -12.13 14.01
CA TYR A 215 -10.01 -10.76 14.54
C TYR A 215 -9.54 -10.67 16.00
N ARG A 216 -10.03 -11.55 16.87
CA ARG A 216 -9.55 -11.71 18.24
C ARG A 216 -8.10 -12.18 18.24
N THR A 217 -7.28 -11.52 19.04
CA THR A 217 -5.86 -11.84 19.18
C THR A 217 -5.60 -12.75 20.39
N PRO A 218 -4.40 -13.31 20.56
CA PRO A 218 -4.06 -14.05 21.79
C PRO A 218 -4.00 -13.15 23.04
N ILE A 219 -3.96 -11.82 22.87
CA ILE A 219 -3.98 -10.86 23.96
C ILE A 219 -5.43 -10.50 24.26
N ASP A 220 -5.84 -10.73 25.51
CA ASP A 220 -7.20 -10.44 25.93
C ASP A 220 -7.56 -8.97 25.69
N ARG A 221 -8.78 -8.70 25.20
CA ARG A 221 -9.27 -7.34 24.87
C ARG A 221 -8.45 -6.58 23.81
N LEU A 222 -7.60 -7.28 23.03
CA LEU A 222 -6.96 -6.75 21.82
C LEU A 222 -7.53 -7.45 20.58
N TRP A 223 -7.94 -6.65 19.60
CA TRP A 223 -8.57 -7.08 18.35
C TRP A 223 -7.88 -6.44 17.14
N MET A 224 -7.97 -7.08 15.98
CA MET A 224 -7.48 -6.57 14.69
C MET A 224 -8.65 -6.33 13.73
N CYS A 225 -8.65 -5.22 12.98
CA CYS A 225 -9.81 -4.84 12.15
C CYS A 225 -9.50 -4.38 10.72
N ALA A 226 -8.24 -4.41 10.27
CA ALA A 226 -7.85 -3.83 8.98
C ALA A 226 -7.27 -4.86 8.01
N SER A 227 -6.58 -4.40 6.96
CA SER A 227 -6.06 -5.20 5.86
C SER A 227 -5.17 -6.38 6.27
N GLY A 228 -4.62 -6.35 7.48
CA GLY A 228 -3.85 -7.43 8.09
C GLY A 228 -4.67 -8.64 8.52
N THR A 229 -6.00 -8.59 8.42
CA THR A 229 -6.92 -9.71 8.71
C THR A 229 -7.66 -10.15 7.47
N HIS A 230 -8.28 -11.33 7.52
CA HIS A 230 -9.23 -11.76 6.49
C HIS A 230 -10.43 -10.77 6.40
N PRO A 231 -10.96 -10.46 5.20
CA PRO A 231 -10.66 -11.00 3.88
C PRO A 231 -9.38 -10.49 3.20
N GLY A 232 -8.73 -9.46 3.73
CA GLY A 232 -7.51 -8.88 3.18
C GLY A 232 -7.63 -7.37 3.02
N GLY A 233 -6.69 -6.76 2.31
CA GLY A 233 -6.71 -5.32 2.07
C GLY A 233 -7.59 -4.87 0.91
N GLY A 234 -7.60 -3.56 0.69
CA GLY A 234 -8.49 -2.86 -0.24
C GLY A 234 -9.57 -2.06 0.49
N ILE A 235 -10.30 -1.23 -0.27
CA ILE A 235 -11.30 -0.27 0.26
C ILE A 235 -12.68 -0.93 0.37
N MET A 236 -12.73 -2.19 0.84
CA MET A 236 -13.99 -2.94 0.93
C MET A 236 -14.68 -2.83 2.30
N GLY A 237 -13.98 -2.38 3.33
CA GLY A 237 -14.51 -2.24 4.70
C GLY A 237 -14.82 -3.56 5.44
N ALA A 238 -14.76 -4.70 4.75
CA ALA A 238 -15.17 -6.00 5.27
C ALA A 238 -14.40 -6.45 6.52
N SER A 239 -13.07 -6.28 6.58
CA SER A 239 -12.29 -6.62 7.78
C SER A 239 -12.78 -5.87 9.02
N GLY A 240 -13.10 -4.58 8.85
CA GLY A 240 -13.59 -3.73 9.94
C GLY A 240 -14.99 -4.14 10.39
N GLU A 241 -15.88 -4.37 9.44
CA GLU A 241 -17.24 -4.83 9.73
C GLU A 241 -17.24 -6.18 10.46
N LEU A 242 -16.48 -7.15 9.97
CA LEU A 242 -16.44 -8.49 10.54
C LEU A 242 -15.77 -8.51 11.92
N ALA A 243 -14.72 -7.72 12.12
CA ALA A 243 -14.11 -7.53 13.43
C ALA A 243 -15.08 -6.91 14.43
N ALA A 244 -15.81 -5.87 14.04
CA ALA A 244 -16.82 -5.23 14.89
C ALA A 244 -17.95 -6.20 15.26
N ARG A 245 -18.45 -7.00 14.31
CA ARG A 245 -19.46 -8.04 14.58
C ARG A 245 -18.95 -9.09 15.54
N ALA A 246 -17.71 -9.57 15.37
CA ALA A 246 -17.12 -10.57 16.25
C ALA A 246 -16.90 -10.03 17.67
N LEU A 247 -16.47 -8.77 17.80
CA LEU A 247 -16.32 -8.08 19.09
C LEU A 247 -17.67 -7.91 19.81
N LEU A 248 -18.70 -7.46 19.10
CA LEU A 248 -20.04 -7.31 19.69
C LEU A 248 -20.62 -8.64 20.16
N GLN A 249 -20.33 -9.74 19.46
CA GLN A 249 -20.77 -11.08 19.85
C GLN A 249 -20.02 -11.66 21.04
N SER A 250 -18.77 -11.25 21.30
CA SER A 250 -18.00 -11.74 22.45
C SER A 250 -18.45 -11.10 23.77
N GLY A 251 -19.16 -9.98 23.73
CA GLY A 251 -19.51 -9.19 24.91
C GLY A 251 -18.34 -8.39 25.50
N GLU A 252 -17.24 -8.25 24.75
CA GLU A 252 -16.05 -7.49 25.14
C GLU A 252 -16.03 -6.08 24.56
N ALA A 253 -17.12 -5.63 23.93
CA ALA A 253 -17.23 -4.28 23.36
C ALA A 253 -17.19 -3.18 24.43
#